data_AF-A0A6A6T910-F1
#
_entry.id   AF-A0A6A6T910-F1
#
_cell.length_a   1.000
_cell.length_b   1.000
_cell.length_c   1.000
_cell.angle_alpha   90.00
_cell.angle_beta   90.00
_cell.angle_gamma   90.00
#
_symmetry.space_group_name_H-M   'P 1'
#
loop_
_entity.id
_entity.type
_entity.pdbx_description
1 polymer ?
#
loop_
_entity_poly.entity_id
_entity_poly.type
_entity_poly.pdbx_seq_one_letter_code
_entity_poly.pdbx_strand_id
1 'polypeptide(L)'
;MTRRKVSTTSQPEEVEAEGDATAKSPTIAGPRYSDPRHAHKPKTASQEECVYVLTLKLSDEIAGAMNEMREQWFPRHLNRTPAHLTLFHALPHSQLEMIESNLGVAAAYMKPFQIVTGSPFRMRRGVGIGIRTGVQEAKVLHDGLRAEWIDFLSDQDSGGWRPHWTAMNKENDAERVQEAFETLEESLKRNEVRGMALGIDLWRYNRGDWEWVKNYKFGFAKPTTARNFASGSDGTPTWTRTGLEDASGAAGWVVGSAIILVGGFGTRLRPLTLTYPKPLVEFANKPMIQHQIEALAAAGVKNIVLAVNYRPEIMAEALKSYEAMYNVKIDFSVETEPLGTAGPLKLAEAILGKDESPFFVLNADVTCEYPFKKLAEFHKQHGDEGTIVVTKVEEPSKYGVVVHKPGHASKIDRFVEKPVEFVGNRINAGIYILNPSVLRRIDLRPTSIEQETFPAIVNDGQLHSFDLEGFWMDVGQPKDFISGTCLYLSSLTRQGSKLLTPASEPFVHGGNVLIDPSAKIGKGCRIGPNVTIGPNVVIGDGVRLQRCVILKNSKVKDHAWVKSSIVGWNSSVGKWARLENVTVLGDDVSVGDEIYVNGGSVLPHKSIKQNVDTPSIIM
;
A
#
# COMPACT_ATOMS: atom_id res chain seq x y z
N MET A 1 43.26 36.53 -61.44
CA MET A 1 42.18 37.49 -61.10
C MET A 1 42.15 37.66 -59.58
N THR A 2 42.29 38.92 -59.15
CA THR A 2 42.05 39.57 -57.84
C THR A 2 41.14 38.82 -56.83
N ARG A 3 41.30 38.88 -55.48
CA ARG A 3 42.07 39.77 -54.57
C ARG A 3 42.03 39.21 -53.11
N ARG A 4 43.17 39.32 -52.40
CA ARG A 4 43.45 39.80 -50.99
C ARG A 4 42.88 39.01 -49.78
N LYS A 5 43.54 38.90 -48.60
CA LYS A 5 44.80 39.40 -47.96
C LYS A 5 44.95 38.55 -46.65
N VAL A 6 46.07 37.93 -46.24
CA VAL A 6 47.40 38.43 -45.74
C VAL A 6 47.26 39.22 -44.41
N SER A 7 47.50 38.56 -43.25
CA SER A 7 48.74 38.51 -42.41
C SER A 7 48.97 39.80 -41.57
N THR A 8 49.67 39.86 -40.42
CA THR A 8 50.95 39.25 -39.97
C THR A 8 51.24 39.69 -38.50
N THR A 9 52.00 38.87 -37.76
CA THR A 9 53.12 39.12 -36.77
C THR A 9 53.18 40.43 -35.92
N SER A 10 53.80 40.54 -34.73
CA SER A 10 54.91 39.86 -34.00
C SER A 10 55.02 40.42 -32.55
N GLN A 11 55.80 39.71 -31.68
CA GLN A 11 56.20 39.93 -30.26
C GLN A 11 56.96 41.26 -29.94
N PRO A 12 57.61 41.55 -28.76
CA PRO A 12 57.78 40.90 -27.41
C PRO A 12 57.71 41.87 -26.16
N GLU A 13 58.00 41.37 -24.92
CA GLU A 13 58.65 41.95 -23.68
C GLU A 13 58.39 43.42 -23.21
N GLU A 14 58.45 43.92 -21.96
CA GLU A 14 58.87 43.54 -20.59
C GLU A 14 58.29 44.57 -19.57
N VAL A 15 58.50 44.29 -18.27
CA VAL A 15 58.23 44.94 -16.96
C VAL A 15 58.34 46.48 -16.82
N GLU A 16 57.46 47.14 -16.03
CA GLU A 16 57.76 48.02 -14.85
C GLU A 16 56.55 48.83 -14.31
N ALA A 17 56.69 49.31 -13.07
CA ALA A 17 55.65 49.67 -12.10
C ALA A 17 55.42 51.18 -11.87
N GLU A 18 54.40 51.46 -11.06
CA GLU A 18 54.06 52.68 -10.30
C GLU A 18 53.18 53.78 -10.94
N GLY A 19 52.13 54.17 -10.17
CA GLY A 19 51.29 55.35 -10.41
C GLY A 19 49.89 55.22 -9.82
N ASP A 20 49.73 55.54 -8.54
CA ASP A 20 48.47 55.52 -7.78
C ASP A 20 47.57 56.75 -8.07
N ALA A 21 46.29 56.60 -7.68
CA ALA A 21 45.23 57.57 -7.42
C ALA A 21 44.19 57.82 -8.53
N THR A 22 43.03 57.14 -8.44
CA THR A 22 41.76 57.72 -7.93
C THR A 22 40.54 56.79 -8.12
N ALA A 23 39.88 56.50 -6.99
CA ALA A 23 38.47 56.17 -6.76
C ALA A 23 37.67 55.28 -7.75
N LYS A 24 37.35 54.04 -7.31
CA LYS A 24 36.08 53.36 -7.65
C LYS A 24 35.45 52.70 -6.43
N SER A 25 34.17 53.00 -6.25
CA SER A 25 33.25 52.58 -5.19
C SER A 25 33.14 51.05 -5.06
N PRO A 26 32.98 50.50 -3.84
CA PRO A 26 32.81 49.06 -3.66
C PRO A 26 31.39 48.64 -4.07
N THR A 27 31.31 47.83 -5.12
CA THR A 27 30.12 47.06 -5.46
C THR A 27 29.75 46.17 -4.26
N ILE A 28 28.56 46.40 -3.72
CA ILE A 28 27.96 45.64 -2.63
C ILE A 28 27.88 44.17 -3.07
N ALA A 29 28.65 43.30 -2.42
CA ALA A 29 28.51 41.87 -2.55
C ALA A 29 27.10 41.48 -2.05
N GLY A 30 26.26 40.98 -2.95
CA GLY A 30 24.97 40.40 -2.60
C GLY A 30 25.13 39.24 -1.60
N PRO A 31 24.10 38.94 -0.80
CA PRO A 31 24.19 37.92 0.24
C PRO A 31 24.58 36.57 -0.37
N ARG A 32 25.67 35.97 0.16
CA ARG A 32 26.06 34.59 -0.14
C ARG A 32 24.99 33.66 0.42
N TYR A 33 24.14 33.12 -0.46
CA TYR A 33 23.18 32.09 -0.10
C TYR A 33 23.91 30.77 0.13
N SER A 34 23.66 30.15 1.28
CA SER A 34 24.06 28.76 1.51
C SER A 34 23.05 27.86 0.78
N ASP A 35 23.56 27.02 -0.12
CA ASP A 35 22.78 25.97 -0.78
C ASP A 35 22.12 25.08 0.30
N PRO A 36 20.84 24.68 0.20
CA PRO A 36 20.24 23.75 1.14
C PRO A 36 21.11 22.52 1.30
N ARG A 37 21.32 22.04 2.55
CA ARG A 37 22.11 20.82 2.76
C ARG A 37 21.50 19.70 1.91
N HIS A 38 22.34 18.85 1.33
CA HIS A 38 21.94 17.84 0.35
C HIS A 38 20.74 16.97 0.78
N ALA A 39 20.60 16.72 2.09
CA ALA A 39 19.52 15.95 2.70
C ALA A 39 18.11 16.58 2.64
N HIS A 40 18.00 17.88 2.33
CA HIS A 40 16.72 18.62 2.24
C HIS A 40 16.22 18.79 0.80
N LYS A 41 16.94 18.27 -0.20
CA LYS A 41 16.56 18.38 -1.62
C LYS A 41 15.75 17.12 -2.01
N PRO A 42 14.47 17.25 -2.37
CA PRO A 42 13.72 16.12 -2.93
C PRO A 42 14.25 15.76 -4.32
N LYS A 43 13.90 14.57 -4.83
CA LYS A 43 14.24 14.22 -6.20
C LYS A 43 13.27 14.92 -7.15
N THR A 44 13.72 16.02 -7.71
CA THR A 44 12.96 16.86 -8.64
C THR A 44 13.31 16.53 -10.09
N ALA A 45 12.44 16.91 -11.02
CA ALA A 45 12.74 16.84 -12.45
C ALA A 45 13.72 17.97 -12.87
N SER A 46 13.75 19.08 -12.11
CA SER A 46 14.65 20.22 -12.33
C SER A 46 15.20 20.80 -11.01
N GLN A 47 16.40 21.36 -11.02
CA GLN A 47 17.00 22.02 -9.85
C GLN A 47 16.32 23.36 -9.47
N GLU A 48 15.55 23.95 -10.38
CA GLU A 48 14.81 25.21 -10.14
C GLU A 48 13.34 24.98 -9.75
N GLU A 49 12.94 23.73 -9.55
CA GLU A 49 11.56 23.36 -9.28
C GLU A 49 11.10 23.82 -7.89
N CYS A 50 9.92 24.45 -7.84
CA CYS A 50 9.27 24.79 -6.56
C CYS A 50 9.00 23.53 -5.74
N VAL A 51 9.01 23.67 -4.42
CA VAL A 51 8.67 22.57 -3.50
C VAL A 51 7.48 22.95 -2.62
N TYR A 52 6.80 21.93 -2.13
CA TYR A 52 5.64 22.06 -1.27
C TYR A 52 5.96 21.53 0.12
N VAL A 53 5.36 22.15 1.12
CA VAL A 53 5.45 21.74 2.52
C VAL A 53 4.08 21.29 2.97
N LEU A 54 4.04 20.19 3.71
CA LEU A 54 2.80 19.63 4.24
C LEU A 54 2.79 19.79 5.75
N THR A 55 1.71 20.35 6.30
CA THR A 55 1.54 20.49 7.75
C THR A 55 0.18 19.97 8.20
N LEU A 56 0.06 19.59 9.48
CA LEU A 56 -1.26 19.37 10.07
C LEU A 56 -2.02 20.71 10.19
N LYS A 57 -3.30 20.71 9.79
CA LYS A 57 -4.22 21.80 10.12
C LYS A 57 -4.70 21.60 11.55
N LEU A 58 -4.39 22.55 12.43
CA LEU A 58 -4.77 22.51 13.84
C LEU A 58 -5.96 23.44 14.12
N SER A 59 -6.68 23.16 15.20
CA SER A 59 -7.70 24.06 15.75
C SER A 59 -7.05 25.33 16.33
N ASP A 60 -7.81 26.41 16.38
CA ASP A 60 -7.29 27.74 16.72
C ASP A 60 -6.73 27.82 18.14
N GLU A 61 -7.25 27.01 19.08
CA GLU A 61 -6.80 27.01 20.47
C GLU A 61 -5.34 26.59 20.61
N ILE A 62 -4.95 25.48 19.97
CA ILE A 62 -3.57 24.99 20.02
C ILE A 62 -2.67 25.75 19.04
N ALA A 63 -3.19 26.16 17.88
CA ALA A 63 -2.43 26.94 16.93
C ALA A 63 -2.04 28.32 17.51
N GLY A 64 -2.99 29.01 18.15
CA GLY A 64 -2.77 30.32 18.78
C GLY A 64 -1.71 30.26 19.88
N ALA A 65 -1.85 29.33 20.83
CA ALA A 65 -0.89 29.17 21.91
C ALA A 65 0.54 28.81 21.41
N MET A 66 0.66 27.98 20.38
CA MET A 66 1.97 27.67 19.79
C MET A 66 2.57 28.85 19.03
N ASN A 67 1.74 29.69 18.41
CA ASN A 67 2.18 30.92 17.76
C ASN A 67 2.72 31.91 18.78
N GLU A 68 2.03 32.13 19.90
CA GLU A 68 2.48 33.02 20.99
C GLU A 68 3.86 32.61 21.53
N MET A 69 4.05 31.31 21.82
CA MET A 69 5.34 30.78 22.27
C MET A 69 6.44 30.99 21.24
N ARG A 70 6.13 30.81 19.95
CA ARG A 70 7.09 31.03 18.86
C ARG A 70 7.39 32.51 18.66
N GLU A 71 6.42 33.41 18.76
CA GLU A 71 6.62 34.86 18.66
C GLU A 71 7.46 35.43 19.80
N GLN A 72 7.32 34.85 20.99
CA GLN A 72 8.12 35.22 22.16
C GLN A 72 9.59 34.81 22.00
N TRP A 73 9.84 33.57 21.55
CA TRP A 73 11.18 32.96 21.64
C TRP A 73 11.95 32.87 20.32
N PHE A 74 11.27 32.83 19.18
CA PHE A 74 11.94 32.74 17.89
C PHE A 74 12.55 34.10 17.49
N PRO A 75 13.77 34.15 16.93
CA PRO A 75 14.36 35.43 16.50
C PRO A 75 13.43 36.19 15.54
N ARG A 76 12.97 37.38 15.94
CA ARG A 76 11.93 38.16 15.22
C ARG A 76 12.23 38.35 13.73
N HIS A 77 13.48 38.62 13.38
CA HIS A 77 13.92 38.82 11.98
C HIS A 77 13.90 37.53 11.12
N LEU A 78 13.74 36.35 11.74
CA LEU A 78 13.66 35.04 11.09
C LEU A 78 12.29 34.37 11.23
N ASN A 79 11.40 34.91 12.07
CA ASN A 79 10.08 34.34 12.29
C ASN A 79 9.12 34.76 11.16
N ARG A 80 9.09 33.97 10.09
CA ARG A 80 8.29 34.26 8.87
C ARG A 80 7.04 33.39 8.73
N THR A 81 6.88 32.39 9.60
CA THR A 81 5.78 31.43 9.52
C THR A 81 5.23 31.12 10.91
N PRO A 82 3.90 30.95 11.04
CA PRO A 82 3.27 30.45 12.25
C PRO A 82 3.91 29.13 12.73
N ALA A 83 3.74 28.83 14.01
CA ALA A 83 4.10 27.52 14.54
C ALA A 83 3.28 26.43 13.85
N HIS A 84 3.95 25.38 13.42
CA HIS A 84 3.35 24.32 12.62
C HIS A 84 3.94 22.96 12.98
N LEU A 85 3.17 21.91 12.68
CA LEU A 85 3.63 20.53 12.71
C LEU A 85 3.85 20.07 11.28
N THR A 86 5.10 20.06 10.84
CA THR A 86 5.47 19.62 9.49
C THR A 86 5.38 18.11 9.38
N LEU A 87 4.62 17.64 8.39
CA LEU A 87 4.60 16.25 7.94
C LEU A 87 5.75 16.02 6.94
N PHE A 88 5.83 16.84 5.89
CA PHE A 88 6.87 16.74 4.84
C PHE A 88 7.45 18.12 4.54
N HIS A 89 8.77 18.23 4.44
CA HIS A 89 9.48 19.50 4.34
C HIS A 89 9.73 19.94 2.88
N ALA A 90 9.79 19.00 1.95
CA ALA A 90 10.03 19.32 0.56
C ALA A 90 9.42 18.26 -0.38
N LEU A 91 8.24 18.55 -0.90
CA LEU A 91 7.56 17.74 -1.91
C LEU A 91 7.70 18.38 -3.30
N PRO A 92 8.09 17.63 -4.35
CA PRO A 92 8.36 18.20 -5.67
C PRO A 92 7.08 18.60 -6.41
N HIS A 93 7.09 19.76 -7.09
CA HIS A 93 5.96 20.26 -7.88
C HIS A 93 5.54 19.30 -9.01
N SER A 94 6.49 18.58 -9.61
CA SER A 94 6.29 17.57 -10.66
C SER A 94 5.40 16.41 -10.21
N GLN A 95 5.24 16.21 -8.90
CA GLN A 95 4.36 15.19 -8.32
C GLN A 95 3.09 15.81 -7.71
N LEU A 96 2.84 17.11 -7.90
CA LEU A 96 1.79 17.84 -7.19
C LEU A 96 0.41 17.22 -7.39
N GLU A 97 0.05 16.80 -8.60
CA GLU A 97 -1.24 16.17 -8.87
C GLU A 97 -1.43 14.87 -8.07
N MET A 98 -0.41 14.01 -8.03
CA MET A 98 -0.43 12.79 -7.23
C MET A 98 -0.44 13.10 -5.73
N ILE A 99 0.32 14.10 -5.29
CA ILE A 99 0.32 14.57 -3.90
C ILE A 99 -1.08 15.03 -3.51
N GLU A 100 -1.70 15.92 -4.28
CA GLU A 100 -3.05 16.42 -4.03
C GLU A 100 -4.10 15.30 -3.99
N SER A 101 -4.00 14.33 -4.90
CA SER A 101 -4.85 13.14 -4.93
C SER A 101 -4.70 12.31 -3.65
N ASN A 102 -3.46 11.96 -3.30
CA ASN A 102 -3.15 11.18 -2.10
C ASN A 102 -3.59 11.90 -0.83
N LEU A 103 -3.45 13.24 -0.77
CA LEU A 103 -3.93 14.08 0.34
C LEU A 103 -5.45 14.09 0.46
N GLY A 104 -6.17 14.20 -0.66
CA GLY A 104 -7.62 14.12 -0.69
C GLY A 104 -8.14 12.80 -0.13
N VAL A 105 -7.53 11.69 -0.56
CA VAL A 105 -7.84 10.35 -0.05
C VAL A 105 -7.49 10.24 1.43
N ALA A 106 -6.25 10.55 1.81
CA ALA A 106 -5.81 10.43 3.20
C ALA A 106 -6.71 11.25 4.15
N ALA A 107 -7.07 12.47 3.76
CA ALA A 107 -7.94 13.30 4.57
C ALA A 107 -9.38 12.76 4.69
N ALA A 108 -9.94 12.21 3.61
CA ALA A 108 -11.29 11.61 3.62
C ALA A 108 -11.40 10.38 4.53
N TYR A 109 -10.31 9.65 4.75
CA TYR A 109 -10.29 8.46 5.61
C TYR A 109 -9.93 8.75 7.07
N MET A 110 -9.53 9.99 7.39
CA MET A 110 -9.20 10.38 8.75
C MET A 110 -10.36 11.10 9.43
N LYS A 111 -10.55 10.79 10.71
CA LYS A 111 -11.38 11.59 11.61
C LYS A 111 -10.51 12.68 12.24
N PRO A 112 -11.07 13.88 12.53
CA PRO A 112 -10.41 14.82 13.40
C PRO A 112 -10.00 14.15 14.72
N PHE A 113 -8.77 14.38 15.17
CA PHE A 113 -8.21 13.74 16.36
C PHE A 113 -7.57 14.77 17.29
N GLN A 114 -7.49 14.42 18.57
CA GLN A 114 -6.98 15.33 19.59
C GLN A 114 -5.46 15.46 19.50
N ILE A 115 -4.95 16.67 19.63
CA ILE A 115 -3.52 16.96 19.79
C ILE A 115 -3.27 17.68 21.10
N VAL A 116 -2.24 17.24 21.82
CA VAL A 116 -1.82 17.83 23.10
C VAL A 116 -0.31 17.98 23.13
N THR A 117 0.16 19.15 23.58
CA THR A 117 1.59 19.44 23.75
C THR A 117 2.27 18.46 24.71
N GLY A 118 3.49 18.04 24.35
CA GLY A 118 4.40 17.30 25.23
C GLY A 118 5.44 18.21 25.87
N SER A 119 6.46 17.59 26.46
CA SER A 119 7.56 18.32 27.09
C SER A 119 8.43 19.05 26.05
N PRO A 120 8.98 20.22 26.41
CA PRO A 120 10.01 20.85 25.59
C PRO A 120 11.30 20.02 25.62
N PHE A 121 12.12 20.15 24.57
CA PHE A 121 13.42 19.53 24.48
C PHE A 121 14.42 20.48 23.82
N ARG A 122 15.70 20.33 24.17
CA ARG A 122 16.77 21.16 23.58
C ARG A 122 17.15 20.69 22.19
N MET A 123 17.28 21.65 21.30
CA MET A 123 17.89 21.49 19.98
C MET A 123 19.28 22.10 19.99
N ARG A 124 20.11 21.77 19.00
CA ARG A 124 21.49 22.28 18.89
C ARG A 124 21.59 23.82 18.99
N ARG A 125 20.57 24.55 18.51
CA ARG A 125 20.50 26.02 18.48
C ARG A 125 19.10 26.53 18.81
N GLY A 126 18.42 25.93 19.79
CA GLY A 126 17.07 26.35 20.18
C GLY A 126 16.29 25.32 20.98
N VAL A 127 14.96 25.44 20.96
CA VAL A 127 14.02 24.66 21.77
C VAL A 127 12.86 24.18 20.89
N GLY A 128 12.58 22.88 20.97
CA GLY A 128 11.41 22.25 20.36
C GLY A 128 10.38 21.86 21.41
N ILE A 129 9.12 21.75 21.01
CA ILE A 129 8.02 21.28 21.86
C ILE A 129 7.46 20.01 21.21
N GLY A 130 7.53 18.88 21.93
CA GLY A 130 7.00 17.62 21.44
C GLY A 130 5.48 17.57 21.46
N ILE A 131 4.93 16.46 20.98
CA ILE A 131 3.51 16.12 21.10
C ILE A 131 3.38 14.94 22.05
N ARG A 132 2.39 14.97 22.94
CA ARG A 132 2.07 13.88 23.87
C ARG A 132 0.87 13.04 23.42
N THR A 133 -0.19 13.69 22.96
CA THR A 133 -1.42 13.04 22.44
C THR A 133 -1.60 13.42 20.98
N GLY A 134 -2.02 12.48 20.13
CA GLY A 134 -2.18 12.69 18.69
C GLY A 134 -0.93 12.33 17.85
N VAL A 135 0.16 11.89 18.49
CA VAL A 135 1.38 11.45 17.80
C VAL A 135 1.08 10.28 16.88
N GLN A 136 0.25 9.34 17.32
CA GLN A 136 0.01 8.09 16.60
C GLN A 136 -0.82 8.32 15.35
N GLU A 137 -1.94 9.04 15.47
CA GLU A 137 -2.80 9.40 14.35
C GLU A 137 -2.02 10.21 13.31
N ALA A 138 -1.18 11.14 13.77
CA ALA A 138 -0.33 11.92 12.90
C ALA A 138 0.77 11.07 12.23
N LYS A 139 1.33 10.07 12.93
CA LYS A 139 2.31 9.13 12.38
C LYS A 139 1.69 8.21 11.35
N VAL A 140 0.50 7.68 11.60
CA VAL A 140 -0.25 6.87 10.63
C VAL A 140 -0.48 7.65 9.34
N LEU A 141 -0.86 8.93 9.45
CA LEU A 141 -0.97 9.82 8.30
C LEU A 141 0.37 10.02 7.59
N HIS A 142 1.42 10.37 8.33
CA HIS A 142 2.76 10.60 7.79
C HIS A 142 3.28 9.35 7.08
N ASP A 143 3.28 8.20 7.74
CA ASP A 143 3.85 6.95 7.22
C ASP A 143 3.04 6.42 6.04
N GLY A 144 1.72 6.58 6.07
CA GLY A 144 0.85 6.29 4.94
C GLY A 144 1.21 7.11 3.72
N LEU A 145 1.39 8.43 3.85
CA LEU A 145 1.81 9.29 2.74
C LEU A 145 3.25 9.04 2.32
N ARG A 146 4.15 8.79 3.27
CA ARG A 146 5.58 8.53 3.03
C ARG A 146 5.78 7.27 2.19
N ALA A 147 5.02 6.21 2.49
CA ALA A 147 5.08 4.97 1.72
C ALA A 147 4.69 5.18 0.25
N GLU A 148 3.73 6.07 -0.02
CA GLU A 148 3.31 6.41 -1.39
C GLU A 148 4.33 7.26 -2.14
N TRP A 149 5.13 8.03 -1.41
CA TRP A 149 5.99 9.07 -1.99
C TRP A 149 7.47 8.72 -2.00
N ILE A 150 7.83 7.57 -1.41
CA ILE A 150 9.21 7.19 -1.06
C ILE A 150 10.23 7.36 -2.20
N ASP A 151 9.81 7.16 -3.45
CA ASP A 151 10.68 7.21 -4.61
C ASP A 151 11.22 8.62 -4.90
N PHE A 152 10.49 9.68 -4.52
CA PHE A 152 10.84 11.07 -4.80
C PHE A 152 11.06 11.95 -3.56
N LEU A 153 10.88 11.41 -2.35
CA LEU A 153 11.16 12.14 -1.11
C LEU A 153 12.66 12.49 -0.96
N SER A 154 12.92 13.55 -0.19
CA SER A 154 14.26 13.89 0.29
C SER A 154 14.76 12.86 1.32
N ASP A 155 16.07 12.81 1.62
CA ASP A 155 16.60 11.94 2.68
C ASP A 155 15.98 12.26 4.05
N GLN A 156 15.66 13.53 4.30
CA GLN A 156 14.97 13.95 5.52
C GLN A 156 13.54 13.39 5.58
N ASP A 157 12.77 13.58 4.52
CA ASP A 157 11.35 13.21 4.49
C ASP A 157 11.13 11.70 4.29
N SER A 158 12.10 11.02 3.68
CA SER A 158 12.12 9.55 3.61
C SER A 158 12.62 8.90 4.90
N GLY A 159 13.08 9.68 5.89
CA GLY A 159 13.56 9.18 7.18
C GLY A 159 12.47 8.94 8.22
N GLY A 160 12.88 8.77 9.48
CA GLY A 160 11.97 8.67 10.61
C GLY A 160 11.40 10.03 11.02
N TRP A 161 10.11 10.07 11.37
CA TRP A 161 9.41 11.31 11.69
C TRP A 161 9.15 11.48 13.19
N ARG A 162 9.55 12.64 13.72
CA ARG A 162 9.34 13.04 15.11
C ARG A 162 8.61 14.40 15.13
N PRO A 163 7.28 14.40 15.29
CA PRO A 163 6.53 15.64 15.23
C PRO A 163 6.86 16.53 16.43
N HIS A 164 7.16 17.79 16.14
CA HIS A 164 7.41 18.81 17.14
C HIS A 164 7.14 20.19 16.56
N TRP A 165 6.75 21.13 17.42
CA TRP A 165 6.85 22.55 17.08
C TRP A 165 8.26 23.04 17.36
N THR A 166 8.72 24.00 16.58
CA THR A 166 9.95 24.74 16.88
C THR A 166 9.58 26.05 17.56
N ALA A 167 9.81 26.18 18.86
CA ALA A 167 9.60 27.44 19.58
C ALA A 167 10.77 28.40 19.35
N MET A 168 12.00 27.87 19.26
CA MET A 168 13.22 28.66 18.99
C MET A 168 14.18 27.84 18.11
N ASN A 169 14.84 28.50 17.16
CA ASN A 169 15.95 27.92 16.39
C ASN A 169 16.90 29.02 15.90
N LYS A 170 18.12 28.65 15.50
CA LYS A 170 19.18 29.55 15.02
C LYS A 170 19.68 30.55 16.07
N GLU A 171 19.42 30.31 17.35
CA GLU A 171 19.99 31.10 18.44
C GLU A 171 21.41 30.59 18.77
N ASN A 172 22.34 31.51 19.01
CA ASN A 172 23.73 31.22 19.41
C ASN A 172 23.98 31.51 20.90
N ASP A 173 23.11 32.32 21.52
CA ASP A 173 23.19 32.63 22.94
C ASP A 173 22.66 31.45 23.77
N ALA A 174 23.56 30.78 24.48
CA ALA A 174 23.24 29.61 25.30
C ALA A 174 22.40 29.96 26.53
N GLU A 175 22.59 31.15 27.13
CA GLU A 175 21.80 31.61 28.28
C GLU A 175 20.37 31.88 27.86
N ARG A 176 20.18 32.49 26.68
CA ARG A 176 18.84 32.70 26.12
C ARG A 176 18.12 31.39 25.77
N VAL A 177 18.84 30.41 25.23
CA VAL A 177 18.27 29.07 24.97
C VAL A 177 17.89 28.38 26.28
N GLN A 178 18.71 28.54 27.33
CA GLN A 178 18.44 28.02 28.66
C GLN A 178 17.18 28.62 29.27
N GLU A 179 17.07 29.95 29.25
CA GLU A 179 15.92 30.72 29.75
C GLU A 179 14.64 30.33 29.02
N ALA A 180 14.70 30.21 27.69
CA ALA A 180 13.57 29.76 26.87
C ALA A 180 13.11 28.36 27.24
N PHE A 181 14.05 27.43 27.43
CA PHE A 181 13.76 26.05 27.79
C PHE A 181 13.05 25.96 29.15
N GLU A 182 13.59 26.61 30.18
CA GLU A 182 13.04 26.60 31.54
C GLU A 182 11.65 27.25 31.58
N THR A 183 11.48 28.39 30.91
CA THR A 183 10.19 29.10 30.87
C THR A 183 9.12 28.28 30.16
N LEU A 184 9.45 27.66 29.02
CA LEU A 184 8.52 26.79 28.28
C LEU A 184 8.21 25.52 29.09
N GLU A 185 9.19 24.97 29.80
CA GLU A 185 8.99 23.79 30.64
C GLU A 185 8.05 24.07 31.80
N GLU A 186 8.24 25.18 32.52
CA GLU A 186 7.32 25.59 33.59
C GLU A 186 5.92 25.89 33.06
N SER A 187 5.82 26.61 31.94
CA SER A 187 4.54 26.97 31.32
C SER A 187 3.73 25.73 30.93
N LEU A 188 4.34 24.80 30.20
CA LEU A 188 3.68 23.57 29.74
C LEU A 188 3.42 22.55 30.86
N LYS A 189 4.20 22.58 31.96
CA LYS A 189 3.90 21.80 33.17
C LYS A 189 2.67 22.33 33.91
N ARG A 190 2.48 23.66 33.96
CA ARG A 190 1.34 24.29 34.65
C ARG A 190 0.06 24.23 33.82
N ASN A 191 0.15 24.45 32.51
CA ASN A 191 -0.99 24.47 31.62
C ASN A 191 -0.67 23.80 30.29
N GLU A 192 -1.09 22.55 30.15
CA GLU A 192 -0.97 21.84 28.88
C GLU A 192 -1.89 22.45 27.82
N VAL A 193 -1.36 22.61 26.61
CA VAL A 193 -2.15 23.15 25.50
C VAL A 193 -2.76 21.98 24.73
N ARG A 194 -4.07 22.04 24.52
CA ARG A 194 -4.86 21.00 23.85
C ARG A 194 -5.64 21.61 22.69
N GLY A 195 -5.81 20.83 21.62
CA GLY A 195 -6.64 21.19 20.47
C GLY A 195 -6.91 19.98 19.59
N MET A 196 -7.31 20.21 18.34
CA MET A 196 -7.63 19.16 17.38
C MET A 196 -6.79 19.29 16.11
N ALA A 197 -6.37 18.17 15.53
CA ALA A 197 -6.01 18.10 14.12
C ALA A 197 -7.29 17.97 13.29
N LEU A 198 -7.54 18.95 12.42
CA LEU A 198 -8.76 19.10 11.64
C LEU A 198 -8.56 18.71 10.17
N GLY A 199 -7.32 18.54 9.73
CA GLY A 199 -6.99 18.25 8.34
C GLY A 199 -5.50 18.40 8.05
N ILE A 200 -5.21 18.63 6.78
CA ILE A 200 -3.86 18.81 6.25
C ILE A 200 -3.81 20.11 5.46
N ASP A 201 -2.82 20.95 5.71
CA ASP A 201 -2.54 22.13 4.89
C ASP A 201 -1.34 21.87 3.99
N LEU A 202 -1.54 22.17 2.70
CA LEU A 202 -0.50 22.16 1.68
C LEU A 202 -0.05 23.60 1.45
N TRP A 203 1.26 23.81 1.49
CA TRP A 203 1.91 25.11 1.32
C TRP A 203 2.89 25.06 0.16
N ARG A 204 2.92 26.11 -0.66
CA ARG A 204 3.98 26.32 -1.64
C ARG A 204 5.13 27.05 -0.95
N TYR A 205 6.33 26.52 -1.06
CA TYR A 205 7.53 27.12 -0.49
C TYR A 205 8.37 27.78 -1.57
N ASN A 206 8.56 29.09 -1.44
CA ASN A 206 9.39 29.88 -2.34
C ASN A 206 10.40 30.71 -1.55
N ARG A 207 11.67 30.23 -1.51
CA ARG A 207 12.82 30.98 -0.97
C ARG A 207 12.61 31.61 0.43
N GLY A 208 11.87 30.93 1.30
CA GLY A 208 11.61 31.35 2.68
C GLY A 208 10.18 31.84 2.93
N ASP A 209 9.41 32.05 1.86
CA ASP A 209 8.01 32.46 1.93
C ASP A 209 7.11 31.23 1.73
N TRP A 210 6.09 31.13 2.59
CA TRP A 210 5.12 30.04 2.58
C TRP A 210 3.78 30.58 2.15
N GLU A 211 3.28 30.08 1.03
CA GLU A 211 1.99 30.46 0.48
C GLU A 211 1.02 29.31 0.67
N TRP A 212 -0.09 29.56 1.36
CA TRP A 212 -1.13 28.55 1.55
C TRP A 212 -1.73 28.18 0.19
N VAL A 213 -1.81 26.89 -0.11
CA VAL A 213 -2.33 26.38 -1.38
C VAL A 213 -3.73 25.82 -1.18
N LYS A 214 -3.88 24.85 -0.28
CA LYS A 214 -5.11 24.09 -0.13
C LYS A 214 -5.19 23.40 1.23
N ASN A 215 -6.40 23.31 1.75
CA ASN A 215 -6.72 22.55 2.95
C ASN A 215 -7.51 21.30 2.59
N TYR A 216 -7.10 20.17 3.16
CA TYR A 216 -7.75 18.86 3.06
C TYR A 216 -8.36 18.51 4.42
N LYS A 217 -9.66 18.74 4.58
CA LYS A 217 -10.36 18.52 5.85
C LYS A 217 -10.55 17.03 6.13
N PHE A 218 -10.34 16.64 7.38
CA PHE A 218 -10.72 15.32 7.87
C PHE A 218 -12.25 15.19 7.96
N GLY A 219 -12.83 14.07 7.54
CA GLY A 219 -14.29 13.88 7.62
C GLY A 219 -14.83 12.55 7.12
N PHE A 220 -15.83 12.02 7.83
CA PHE A 220 -16.65 10.87 7.40
C PHE A 220 -17.81 11.34 6.51
N ALA A 221 -17.97 10.76 5.33
CA ALA A 221 -19.24 10.79 4.59
C ALA A 221 -20.33 10.07 5.42
N LYS A 222 -21.55 10.59 5.41
CA LYS A 222 -22.67 10.11 6.24
C LYS A 222 -23.04 8.65 5.95
N PRO A 223 -23.37 7.83 6.97
CA PRO A 223 -24.10 6.58 6.78
C PRO A 223 -25.56 6.87 6.40
N THR A 224 -26.05 6.30 5.30
CA THR A 224 -27.48 6.24 4.98
C THR A 224 -28.17 5.20 5.88
N THR A 225 -28.89 5.73 6.87
CA THR A 225 -29.96 5.16 7.71
C THR A 225 -30.30 3.67 7.62
N ALA A 226 -30.18 3.02 8.78
CA ALA A 226 -30.75 1.74 9.17
C ALA A 226 -32.29 1.65 9.00
N ARG A 227 -32.79 0.43 8.75
CA ARG A 227 -34.16 0.02 9.11
C ARG A 227 -34.18 -1.36 9.79
N ASN A 228 -34.47 -1.29 11.09
CA ASN A 228 -35.25 -2.15 11.98
C ASN A 228 -35.21 -3.68 11.86
N PHE A 229 -34.73 -4.26 12.97
CA PHE A 229 -35.01 -5.58 13.50
C PHE A 229 -36.52 -5.85 13.67
N ALA A 230 -36.91 -7.08 13.39
CA ALA A 230 -38.05 -7.74 14.02
C ALA A 230 -37.61 -9.13 14.49
N SER A 231 -37.84 -9.37 15.78
CA SER A 231 -37.59 -10.58 16.55
C SER A 231 -38.56 -11.71 16.18
N GLY A 232 -38.06 -12.94 16.15
CA GLY A 232 -38.87 -14.17 16.19
C GLY A 232 -38.01 -15.29 16.75
N SER A 233 -38.38 -15.74 17.94
CA SER A 233 -37.72 -16.79 18.71
C SER A 233 -38.28 -18.18 18.36
N ASP A 234 -37.52 -19.20 18.81
CA ASP A 234 -37.95 -20.54 19.21
C ASP A 234 -37.55 -21.72 18.30
N GLY A 235 -36.95 -22.72 18.94
CA GLY A 235 -37.07 -24.13 18.55
C GLY A 235 -35.79 -24.81 18.05
N THR A 236 -35.01 -25.37 18.99
CA THR A 236 -33.92 -26.32 18.74
C THR A 236 -34.48 -27.75 18.43
N PRO A 237 -33.65 -28.80 18.25
CA PRO A 237 -33.33 -29.43 16.95
C PRO A 237 -33.81 -30.89 16.87
N THR A 238 -33.67 -31.57 15.72
CA THR A 238 -33.52 -33.04 15.71
C THR A 238 -32.93 -33.59 14.41
N TRP A 239 -32.10 -34.62 14.61
CA TRP A 239 -31.24 -35.36 13.69
C TRP A 239 -31.98 -36.53 13.02
N THR A 240 -31.73 -36.91 11.77
CA THR A 240 -30.82 -37.96 11.25
C THR A 240 -31.39 -38.35 9.86
N ARG A 241 -30.68 -38.88 8.84
CA ARG A 241 -29.78 -40.04 8.84
C ARG A 241 -29.11 -40.15 7.44
N THR A 242 -27.81 -40.48 7.44
CA THR A 242 -27.06 -41.43 6.56
C THR A 242 -27.37 -41.48 5.06
N GLY A 243 -26.42 -41.52 4.13
CA GLY A 243 -24.98 -41.79 4.24
C GLY A 243 -24.48 -42.28 2.88
N LEU A 244 -23.18 -42.18 2.65
CA LEU A 244 -22.38 -43.04 1.78
C LEU A 244 -20.95 -42.88 2.27
N GLU A 245 -20.54 -43.82 3.12
CA GLU A 245 -19.14 -44.09 3.48
C GLU A 245 -18.54 -45.02 2.43
N ASP A 246 -17.27 -44.78 2.11
CA ASP A 246 -16.15 -45.74 2.06
C ASP A 246 -15.01 -45.13 1.20
N ALA A 247 -13.72 -45.16 1.54
CA ALA A 247 -13.01 -45.84 2.62
C ALA A 247 -11.61 -45.24 2.89
N SER A 248 -11.18 -45.35 4.16
CA SER A 248 -9.80 -45.48 4.69
C SER A 248 -8.80 -44.32 4.52
N GLY A 249 -8.08 -43.85 5.54
CA GLY A 249 -7.77 -44.47 6.83
C GLY A 249 -6.39 -44.02 7.32
N ALA A 250 -6.23 -42.72 7.54
CA ALA A 250 -5.24 -42.15 8.45
C ALA A 250 -5.91 -40.93 9.06
N ALA A 251 -6.00 -40.86 10.39
CA ALA A 251 -6.34 -39.60 11.05
C ALA A 251 -5.22 -38.61 10.71
N GLY A 252 -5.44 -37.84 9.64
CA GLY A 252 -4.48 -36.89 9.12
C GLY A 252 -4.10 -35.92 10.21
N TRP A 253 -2.83 -35.55 10.26
CA TRP A 253 -2.39 -34.48 11.14
C TRP A 253 -3.05 -33.18 10.66
N VAL A 254 -4.00 -32.66 11.44
CA VAL A 254 -4.77 -31.46 11.08
C VAL A 254 -4.15 -30.25 11.76
N VAL A 255 -3.77 -29.28 10.95
CA VAL A 255 -3.33 -27.95 11.41
C VAL A 255 -4.58 -27.14 11.75
N GLY A 256 -4.79 -26.85 13.04
CA GLY A 256 -6.05 -26.28 13.54
C GLY A 256 -6.18 -24.75 13.43
N SER A 257 -5.07 -24.05 13.20
CA SER A 257 -4.98 -22.59 13.24
C SER A 257 -4.25 -22.02 12.02
N ALA A 258 -4.62 -20.80 11.62
CA ALA A 258 -3.92 -20.03 10.61
C ALA A 258 -3.95 -18.53 10.95
N ILE A 259 -3.00 -17.78 10.41
CA ILE A 259 -3.00 -16.32 10.40
C ILE A 259 -2.83 -15.81 8.97
N ILE A 260 -3.64 -14.83 8.60
CA ILE A 260 -3.55 -14.13 7.32
C ILE A 260 -3.11 -12.69 7.59
N LEU A 261 -1.99 -12.31 7.01
CA LEU A 261 -1.38 -10.99 7.09
C LEU A 261 -2.08 -10.07 6.09
N VAL A 262 -3.00 -9.24 6.60
CA VAL A 262 -3.75 -8.24 5.84
C VAL A 262 -3.05 -6.90 5.99
N GLY A 263 -1.91 -6.76 5.30
CA GLY A 263 -1.09 -5.54 5.34
C GLY A 263 -1.62 -4.42 4.43
N GLY A 264 -1.43 -3.16 4.88
CA GLY A 264 -1.52 -1.95 4.06
C GLY A 264 -2.89 -1.59 3.47
N PHE A 265 -2.98 -0.42 2.81
CA PHE A 265 -4.21 0.06 2.16
C PHE A 265 -4.40 -0.46 0.73
N GLY A 266 -3.50 -1.33 0.24
CA GLY A 266 -3.58 -1.88 -1.13
C GLY A 266 -3.46 -0.81 -2.23
N THR A 267 -2.70 0.25 -2.00
CA THR A 267 -2.67 1.46 -2.83
C THR A 267 -2.21 1.22 -4.27
N ARG A 268 -1.30 0.27 -4.49
CA ARG A 268 -0.86 -0.15 -5.82
C ARG A 268 -1.94 -0.79 -6.68
N LEU A 269 -3.04 -1.25 -6.07
CA LEU A 269 -4.22 -1.81 -6.76
C LEU A 269 -5.33 -0.77 -6.98
N ARG A 270 -5.08 0.51 -6.65
CA ARG A 270 -6.01 1.60 -6.97
C ARG A 270 -6.24 1.66 -8.49
N PRO A 271 -7.45 2.06 -8.93
CA PRO A 271 -8.55 2.66 -8.16
C PRO A 271 -9.44 1.67 -7.39
N LEU A 272 -9.28 0.35 -7.55
CA LEU A 272 -10.19 -0.64 -6.95
C LEU A 272 -10.21 -0.56 -5.42
N THR A 273 -9.04 -0.33 -4.83
CA THR A 273 -8.86 -0.27 -3.38
C THR A 273 -9.27 1.06 -2.75
N LEU A 274 -9.83 1.99 -3.55
CA LEU A 274 -10.51 3.18 -3.03
C LEU A 274 -11.93 2.89 -2.56
N THR A 275 -12.54 1.79 -3.04
CA THR A 275 -13.91 1.40 -2.69
C THR A 275 -13.92 0.24 -1.71
N TYR A 276 -13.13 -0.81 -1.97
CA TYR A 276 -13.06 -2.01 -1.12
C TYR A 276 -11.64 -2.24 -0.62
N PRO A 277 -11.45 -2.72 0.63
CA PRO A 277 -10.13 -3.14 1.07
C PRO A 277 -9.64 -4.28 0.17
N LYS A 278 -8.33 -4.33 -0.09
CA LYS A 278 -7.70 -5.29 -1.01
C LYS A 278 -8.20 -6.74 -0.86
N PRO A 279 -8.33 -7.32 0.36
CA PRO A 279 -8.76 -8.71 0.53
C PRO A 279 -10.19 -8.99 0.04
N LEU A 280 -11.03 -7.95 -0.06
CA LEU A 280 -12.41 -8.04 -0.52
C LEU A 280 -12.58 -7.81 -2.03
N VAL A 281 -11.51 -7.41 -2.73
CA VAL A 281 -11.55 -7.28 -4.20
C VAL A 281 -11.75 -8.66 -4.82
N GLU A 282 -12.77 -8.82 -5.68
CA GLU A 282 -13.09 -10.12 -6.27
C GLU A 282 -12.10 -10.53 -7.36
N PHE A 283 -11.29 -11.55 -7.07
CA PHE A 283 -10.41 -12.21 -8.02
C PHE A 283 -11.11 -13.47 -8.56
N ALA A 284 -11.37 -13.51 -9.87
CA ALA A 284 -12.16 -14.58 -10.50
C ALA A 284 -13.52 -14.83 -9.82
N ASN A 285 -14.31 -13.75 -9.69
CA ASN A 285 -15.67 -13.73 -9.12
C ASN A 285 -15.78 -14.09 -7.64
N LYS A 286 -14.66 -14.14 -6.92
CA LYS A 286 -14.62 -14.43 -5.49
C LYS A 286 -13.59 -13.52 -4.80
N PRO A 287 -13.92 -12.88 -3.66
CA PRO A 287 -12.97 -12.11 -2.87
C PRO A 287 -11.66 -12.86 -2.61
N MET A 288 -10.53 -12.18 -2.73
CA MET A 288 -9.20 -12.79 -2.52
C MET A 288 -9.10 -13.54 -1.18
N ILE A 289 -9.61 -12.94 -0.10
CA ILE A 289 -9.61 -13.56 1.23
C ILE A 289 -10.49 -14.82 1.29
N GLN A 290 -11.57 -14.86 0.53
CA GLN A 290 -12.49 -16.00 0.52
C GLN A 290 -11.81 -17.23 -0.09
N HIS A 291 -10.99 -17.08 -1.14
CA HIS A 291 -10.18 -18.19 -1.68
C HIS A 291 -9.27 -18.81 -0.63
N GLN A 292 -8.63 -17.98 0.20
CA GLN A 292 -7.74 -18.44 1.26
C GLN A 292 -8.50 -19.15 2.39
N ILE A 293 -9.60 -18.55 2.86
CA ILE A 293 -10.44 -19.12 3.93
C ILE A 293 -11.00 -20.49 3.50
N GLU A 294 -11.53 -20.58 2.29
CA GLU A 294 -12.07 -21.84 1.75
C GLU A 294 -10.99 -22.93 1.68
N ALA A 295 -9.81 -22.60 1.15
CA ALA A 295 -8.70 -23.55 1.05
C ALA A 295 -8.19 -24.00 2.43
N LEU A 296 -8.10 -23.09 3.40
CA LEU A 296 -7.73 -23.40 4.79
C LEU A 296 -8.77 -24.31 5.45
N ALA A 297 -10.06 -24.00 5.29
CA ALA A 297 -11.15 -24.82 5.81
C ALA A 297 -11.15 -26.23 5.21
N ALA A 298 -10.90 -26.35 3.89
CA ALA A 298 -10.76 -27.64 3.21
C ALA A 298 -9.55 -28.46 3.67
N ALA A 299 -8.53 -27.79 4.23
CA ALA A 299 -7.38 -28.41 4.88
C ALA A 299 -7.62 -28.77 6.36
N GLY A 300 -8.77 -28.42 6.93
CA GLY A 300 -9.17 -28.75 8.30
C GLY A 300 -8.91 -27.64 9.33
N VAL A 301 -8.46 -26.45 8.90
CA VAL A 301 -8.28 -25.29 9.79
C VAL A 301 -9.62 -24.86 10.38
N LYS A 302 -9.64 -24.55 11.68
CA LYS A 302 -10.84 -24.10 12.40
C LYS A 302 -10.75 -22.69 12.97
N ASN A 303 -9.55 -22.19 13.23
CA ASN A 303 -9.33 -20.86 13.78
C ASN A 303 -8.45 -20.06 12.80
N ILE A 304 -8.95 -18.94 12.33
CA ILE A 304 -8.22 -18.05 11.42
C ILE A 304 -8.09 -16.70 12.09
N VAL A 305 -6.87 -16.21 12.20
CA VAL A 305 -6.57 -14.85 12.68
C VAL A 305 -6.32 -13.96 11.47
N LEU A 306 -7.00 -12.82 11.39
CA LEU A 306 -6.69 -11.77 10.42
C LEU A 306 -5.89 -10.67 11.11
N ALA A 307 -4.61 -10.56 10.77
CA ALA A 307 -3.75 -9.47 11.19
C ALA A 307 -4.02 -8.24 10.34
N VAL A 308 -4.59 -7.19 10.93
CA VAL A 308 -5.10 -6.01 10.22
C VAL A 308 -4.62 -4.72 10.90
N ASN A 309 -4.36 -3.67 10.13
CA ASN A 309 -4.06 -2.33 10.68
C ASN A 309 -5.31 -1.60 11.20
N TYR A 310 -6.48 -1.98 10.71
CA TYR A 310 -7.77 -1.42 11.13
C TYR A 310 -8.87 -2.42 10.84
N ARG A 311 -10.02 -2.27 11.50
CA ARG A 311 -11.19 -3.15 11.31
C ARG A 311 -12.26 -2.46 10.47
N PRO A 312 -12.21 -2.53 9.12
CA PRO A 312 -13.27 -1.98 8.30
C PRO A 312 -14.58 -2.73 8.58
N GLU A 313 -15.65 -1.99 8.86
CA GLU A 313 -17.00 -2.53 9.15
C GLU A 313 -17.47 -3.47 8.02
N ILE A 314 -17.20 -3.10 6.77
CA ILE A 314 -17.54 -3.88 5.57
C ILE A 314 -16.87 -5.27 5.55
N MET A 315 -15.68 -5.39 6.16
CA MET A 315 -14.97 -6.66 6.27
C MET A 315 -15.55 -7.52 7.39
N ALA A 316 -15.99 -6.92 8.50
CA ALA A 316 -16.62 -7.66 9.59
C ALA A 316 -17.92 -8.35 9.14
N GLU A 317 -18.73 -7.71 8.29
CA GLU A 317 -19.96 -8.32 7.75
C GLU A 317 -19.64 -9.47 6.80
N ALA A 318 -18.74 -9.26 5.83
CA ALA A 318 -18.34 -10.29 4.88
C ALA A 318 -17.78 -11.53 5.60
N LEU A 319 -16.89 -11.33 6.59
CA LEU A 319 -16.25 -12.43 7.30
C LEU A 319 -17.22 -13.26 8.13
N LYS A 320 -18.24 -12.65 8.76
CA LYS A 320 -19.29 -13.41 9.45
C LYS A 320 -20.02 -14.39 8.53
N SER A 321 -20.26 -13.98 7.27
CA SER A 321 -20.85 -14.87 6.28
C SER A 321 -19.93 -16.05 5.94
N TYR A 322 -18.62 -15.82 5.92
CA TYR A 322 -17.61 -16.86 5.65
C TYR A 322 -17.40 -17.81 6.83
N GLU A 323 -17.45 -17.31 8.08
CA GLU A 323 -17.44 -18.16 9.28
C GLU A 323 -18.53 -19.24 9.21
N ALA A 324 -19.76 -18.81 8.90
CA ALA A 324 -20.89 -19.71 8.75
C ALA A 324 -20.75 -20.64 7.54
N MET A 325 -20.33 -20.09 6.39
CA MET A 325 -20.22 -20.85 5.13
C MET A 325 -19.16 -21.97 5.20
N TYR A 326 -18.02 -21.71 5.84
CA TYR A 326 -16.90 -22.65 5.89
C TYR A 326 -16.74 -23.35 7.23
N ASN A 327 -17.60 -23.07 8.22
CA ASN A 327 -17.54 -23.63 9.56
C ASN A 327 -16.15 -23.43 10.21
N VAL A 328 -15.73 -22.16 10.24
CA VAL A 328 -14.49 -21.65 10.84
C VAL A 328 -14.78 -20.48 11.76
N LYS A 329 -13.87 -20.21 12.70
CA LYS A 329 -13.86 -19.01 13.54
C LYS A 329 -12.82 -18.02 13.01
N ILE A 330 -13.19 -16.75 12.88
CA ILE A 330 -12.32 -15.68 12.37
C ILE A 330 -12.17 -14.60 13.45
N ASP A 331 -10.95 -14.48 13.99
CA ASP A 331 -10.59 -13.45 14.96
C ASP A 331 -9.77 -12.33 14.29
N PHE A 332 -9.96 -11.10 14.73
CA PHE A 332 -9.15 -9.97 14.29
C PHE A 332 -8.02 -9.73 15.28
N SER A 333 -6.79 -9.70 14.77
CA SER A 333 -5.62 -9.16 15.48
C SER A 333 -5.36 -7.77 14.92
N VAL A 334 -5.78 -6.73 15.67
CA VAL A 334 -5.67 -5.34 15.21
C VAL A 334 -4.35 -4.76 15.70
N GLU A 335 -3.47 -4.44 14.76
CA GLU A 335 -2.22 -3.74 15.01
C GLU A 335 -2.50 -2.26 15.32
N THR A 336 -2.11 -1.80 16.51
CA THR A 336 -2.22 -0.38 16.90
C THR A 336 -1.09 0.48 16.34
N GLU A 337 0.03 -0.16 15.99
CA GLU A 337 1.19 0.40 15.32
C GLU A 337 1.71 -0.60 14.27
N PRO A 338 2.39 -0.18 13.19
CA PRO A 338 2.91 -1.11 12.21
C PRO A 338 4.00 -2.02 12.82
N LEU A 339 3.71 -3.30 13.03
CA LEU A 339 4.63 -4.24 13.69
C LEU A 339 5.48 -5.06 12.70
N GLY A 340 5.44 -4.73 11.41
CA GLY A 340 6.14 -5.47 10.36
C GLY A 340 5.44 -6.80 10.03
N THR A 341 6.17 -7.75 9.44
CA THR A 341 5.60 -9.03 8.99
C THR A 341 5.64 -10.13 10.06
N ALA A 342 6.53 -10.02 11.06
CA ALA A 342 6.62 -10.98 12.17
C ALA A 342 5.81 -10.55 13.40
N GLY A 343 5.76 -9.26 13.70
CA GLY A 343 5.06 -8.75 14.88
C GLY A 343 3.58 -9.14 15.00
N PRO A 344 2.79 -9.28 13.90
CA PRO A 344 1.41 -9.74 13.99
C PRO A 344 1.26 -11.17 14.48
N LEU A 345 2.26 -12.04 14.24
CA LEU A 345 2.30 -13.41 14.77
C LEU A 345 2.45 -13.35 16.29
N LYS A 346 3.35 -12.48 16.80
CA LYS A 346 3.55 -12.28 18.23
C LYS A 346 2.32 -11.67 18.91
N LEU A 347 1.68 -10.70 18.27
CA LEU A 347 0.44 -10.11 18.76
C LEU A 347 -0.70 -11.15 18.88
N ALA A 348 -0.72 -12.14 18.00
CA ALA A 348 -1.68 -13.24 17.99
C ALA A 348 -1.25 -14.47 18.81
N GLU A 349 -0.21 -14.38 19.64
CA GLU A 349 0.39 -15.50 20.38
C GLU A 349 -0.63 -16.27 21.24
N ALA A 350 -1.60 -15.59 21.84
CA ALA A 350 -2.64 -16.25 22.64
C ALA A 350 -3.51 -17.24 21.84
N ILE A 351 -3.62 -17.06 20.51
CA ILE A 351 -4.39 -17.94 19.62
C ILE A 351 -3.46 -18.96 18.94
N LEU A 352 -2.31 -18.49 18.45
CA LEU A 352 -1.36 -19.30 17.67
C LEU A 352 -0.51 -20.23 18.54
N GLY A 353 -0.24 -19.84 19.79
CA GLY A 353 0.56 -20.59 20.76
C GLY A 353 -0.27 -21.22 21.89
N LYS A 354 -1.58 -21.45 21.67
CA LYS A 354 -2.46 -22.07 22.66
C LYS A 354 -2.10 -23.54 22.96
N ASP A 355 -1.44 -24.20 22.02
CA ASP A 355 -0.92 -25.56 22.08
C ASP A 355 0.33 -25.65 21.17
N GLU A 356 1.00 -26.82 21.11
CA GLU A 356 2.22 -27.03 20.32
C GLU A 356 1.95 -27.44 18.86
N SER A 357 0.70 -27.39 18.40
CA SER A 357 0.38 -27.66 16.99
C SER A 357 0.85 -26.48 16.13
N PRO A 358 1.39 -26.72 14.91
CA PRO A 358 1.76 -25.62 14.03
C PRO A 358 0.54 -24.88 13.50
N PHE A 359 0.82 -23.76 12.85
CA PHE A 359 -0.18 -22.92 12.19
C PHE A 359 0.31 -22.47 10.82
N PHE A 360 -0.64 -22.22 9.92
CA PHE A 360 -0.34 -21.60 8.63
C PHE A 360 -0.21 -20.08 8.75
N VAL A 361 0.65 -19.49 7.92
CA VAL A 361 0.79 -18.04 7.76
C VAL A 361 0.68 -17.71 6.27
N LEU A 362 -0.14 -16.72 5.93
CA LEU A 362 -0.38 -16.34 4.54
C LEU A 362 -0.32 -14.82 4.38
N ASN A 363 0.25 -14.33 3.28
CA ASN A 363 0.03 -12.97 2.83
C ASN A 363 -1.35 -12.86 2.15
N ALA A 364 -2.15 -11.86 2.51
CA ALA A 364 -3.53 -11.71 2.02
C ALA A 364 -3.64 -11.44 0.51
N ASP A 365 -2.54 -11.07 -0.15
CA ASP A 365 -2.48 -10.75 -1.56
C ASP A 365 -1.94 -11.85 -2.47
N VAL A 366 -1.62 -13.01 -1.89
CA VAL A 366 -1.18 -14.18 -2.64
C VAL A 366 -2.36 -15.03 -3.08
N THR A 367 -2.38 -15.33 -4.38
CA THR A 367 -3.30 -16.31 -5.00
C THR A 367 -2.49 -17.43 -5.64
N CYS A 368 -2.84 -18.69 -5.34
CA CYS A 368 -2.13 -19.85 -5.85
C CYS A 368 -2.96 -21.14 -5.76
N GLU A 369 -2.41 -22.26 -6.24
CA GLU A 369 -2.93 -23.60 -5.92
C GLU A 369 -2.51 -23.98 -4.48
N TYR A 370 -3.30 -23.59 -3.48
CA TYR A 370 -2.95 -23.73 -2.07
C TYR A 370 -2.65 -25.19 -1.65
N PRO A 371 -1.38 -25.55 -1.33
CA PRO A 371 -0.98 -26.95 -1.16
C PRO A 371 -1.11 -27.43 0.30
N PHE A 372 -2.04 -26.88 1.10
CA PHE A 372 -2.01 -26.98 2.56
C PHE A 372 -1.90 -28.40 3.12
N LYS A 373 -2.59 -29.39 2.54
CA LYS A 373 -2.49 -30.79 2.99
C LYS A 373 -1.08 -31.37 2.76
N LYS A 374 -0.54 -31.21 1.54
CA LYS A 374 0.82 -31.66 1.19
C LYS A 374 1.88 -30.92 2.01
N LEU A 375 1.68 -29.61 2.20
CA LEU A 375 2.57 -28.77 2.99
C LEU A 375 2.60 -29.21 4.45
N ALA A 376 1.43 -29.54 5.02
CA ALA A 376 1.32 -30.05 6.37
C ALA A 376 2.05 -31.42 6.52
N GLU A 377 1.78 -32.36 5.62
CA GLU A 377 2.46 -33.66 5.62
C GLU A 377 3.98 -33.52 5.53
N PHE A 378 4.46 -32.63 4.65
CA PHE A 378 5.89 -32.34 4.51
C PHE A 378 6.49 -31.74 5.79
N HIS A 379 5.82 -30.76 6.41
CA HIS A 379 6.29 -30.14 7.64
C HIS A 379 6.42 -31.16 8.77
N LYS A 380 5.41 -32.01 8.92
CA LYS A 380 5.40 -33.10 9.89
C LYS A 380 6.55 -34.09 9.68
N GLN A 381 6.90 -34.39 8.43
CA GLN A 381 7.94 -35.38 8.11
C GLN A 381 9.34 -34.91 8.55
N HIS A 382 9.67 -33.63 8.39
CA HIS A 382 10.98 -33.12 8.80
C HIS A 382 11.02 -32.69 10.27
N GLY A 383 9.90 -32.26 10.87
CA GLY A 383 9.79 -31.97 12.31
C GLY A 383 10.53 -30.74 12.84
N ASP A 384 11.27 -30.04 11.98
CA ASP A 384 11.94 -28.77 12.28
C ASP A 384 10.94 -27.59 12.39
N GLU A 385 11.43 -26.43 12.85
CA GLU A 385 10.62 -25.29 13.31
C GLU A 385 9.74 -24.63 12.23
N GLY A 386 10.15 -24.65 10.96
CA GLY A 386 9.39 -23.97 9.91
C GLY A 386 9.56 -24.53 8.50
N THR A 387 8.52 -24.34 7.69
CA THR A 387 8.57 -24.52 6.24
C THR A 387 8.08 -23.28 5.51
N ILE A 388 8.82 -22.84 4.51
CA ILE A 388 8.45 -21.76 3.58
C ILE A 388 8.04 -22.35 2.24
N VAL A 389 6.89 -21.95 1.72
CA VAL A 389 6.52 -22.26 0.34
C VAL A 389 7.32 -21.35 -0.60
N VAL A 390 7.94 -21.94 -1.62
CA VAL A 390 8.69 -21.23 -2.65
C VAL A 390 8.14 -21.53 -4.03
N THR A 391 8.27 -20.58 -4.96
CA THR A 391 7.91 -20.79 -6.36
C THR A 391 9.08 -20.41 -7.27
N LYS A 392 9.10 -20.98 -8.48
CA LYS A 392 10.15 -20.68 -9.47
C LYS A 392 9.69 -19.58 -10.41
N VAL A 393 10.49 -18.54 -10.56
CA VAL A 393 10.24 -17.43 -11.49
C VAL A 393 11.38 -17.29 -12.48
N GLU A 394 11.10 -16.85 -13.71
CA GLU A 394 12.15 -16.60 -14.69
C GLU A 394 13.06 -15.43 -14.29
N GLU A 395 12.48 -14.39 -13.68
CA GLU A 395 13.17 -13.16 -13.30
C GLU A 395 13.07 -12.91 -11.78
N PRO A 396 14.09 -13.33 -11.00
CA PRO A 396 14.06 -13.25 -9.54
C PRO A 396 14.48 -11.89 -8.95
N SER A 397 15.01 -10.95 -9.75
CA SER A 397 15.58 -9.67 -9.26
C SER A 397 14.65 -8.79 -8.42
N LYS A 398 13.34 -9.04 -8.47
CA LYS A 398 12.32 -8.29 -7.71
C LYS A 398 11.97 -8.90 -6.35
N TYR A 399 12.51 -10.07 -6.03
CA TYR A 399 12.06 -10.90 -4.91
C TYR A 399 13.23 -11.39 -4.04
N GLY A 400 12.90 -11.91 -2.86
CA GLY A 400 13.83 -12.66 -2.01
C GLY A 400 14.03 -14.09 -2.54
N VAL A 401 15.27 -14.41 -2.93
CA VAL A 401 15.65 -15.75 -3.41
C VAL A 401 16.08 -16.64 -2.26
N VAL A 402 15.56 -17.87 -2.27
CA VAL A 402 15.88 -18.92 -1.29
C VAL A 402 16.96 -19.84 -1.85
N VAL A 403 18.08 -19.94 -1.13
CA VAL A 403 19.20 -20.82 -1.48
C VAL A 403 19.17 -22.03 -0.55
N HIS A 404 19.29 -23.24 -1.11
CA HIS A 404 19.35 -24.49 -0.34
C HIS A 404 20.76 -24.77 0.17
N LYS A 405 20.86 -25.49 1.29
CA LYS A 405 22.13 -26.06 1.75
C LYS A 405 22.68 -27.05 0.71
N PRO A 406 23.98 -26.96 0.36
CA PRO A 406 24.59 -27.93 -0.55
C PRO A 406 24.32 -29.37 -0.12
N GLY A 407 23.82 -30.19 -1.05
CA GLY A 407 23.52 -31.61 -0.80
C GLY A 407 22.23 -31.89 0.01
N HIS A 408 21.45 -30.88 0.39
CA HIS A 408 20.17 -31.07 1.07
C HIS A 408 18.99 -30.68 0.18
N ALA A 409 17.95 -31.53 0.13
CA ALA A 409 16.82 -31.34 -0.78
C ALA A 409 15.87 -30.17 -0.46
N SER A 410 16.00 -29.52 0.71
CA SER A 410 14.98 -28.56 1.19
C SER A 410 15.44 -27.63 2.30
N LYS A 411 16.46 -27.99 3.11
CA LYS A 411 17.01 -27.07 4.13
C LYS A 411 17.56 -25.83 3.47
N ILE A 412 17.16 -24.69 4.02
CA ILE A 412 17.58 -23.37 3.55
C ILE A 412 18.97 -23.06 4.12
N ASP A 413 19.83 -22.51 3.27
CA ASP A 413 21.16 -22.00 3.63
C ASP A 413 21.12 -20.52 3.96
N ARG A 414 20.48 -19.73 3.09
CA ARG A 414 20.36 -18.28 3.22
C ARG A 414 19.29 -17.72 2.30
N PHE A 415 18.90 -16.47 2.58
CA PHE A 415 18.07 -15.65 1.72
C PHE A 415 18.93 -14.61 1.00
N VAL A 416 18.58 -14.28 -0.24
CA VAL A 416 19.20 -13.19 -0.99
C VAL A 416 18.10 -12.26 -1.48
N GLU A 417 17.97 -11.10 -0.83
CA GLU A 417 16.95 -10.12 -1.18
C GLU A 417 17.35 -9.37 -2.46
N LYS A 418 16.48 -9.38 -3.47
CA LYS A 418 16.61 -8.63 -4.74
C LYS A 418 18.03 -8.74 -5.33
N PRO A 419 18.47 -9.96 -5.66
CA PRO A 419 19.84 -10.20 -6.08
C PRO A 419 20.14 -9.50 -7.41
N VAL A 420 21.31 -8.86 -7.49
CA VAL A 420 21.83 -8.25 -8.71
C VAL A 420 22.41 -9.32 -9.65
N GLU A 421 22.95 -10.40 -9.09
CA GLU A 421 23.49 -11.55 -9.81
C GLU A 421 22.57 -12.78 -9.66
N PHE A 422 22.53 -13.65 -10.65
CA PHE A 422 21.70 -14.85 -10.58
C PHE A 422 22.22 -15.83 -9.53
N VAL A 423 21.50 -15.95 -8.41
CA VAL A 423 21.81 -16.87 -7.30
C VAL A 423 20.83 -18.05 -7.22
N GLY A 424 19.77 -18.02 -8.02
CA GLY A 424 18.70 -19.01 -8.04
C GLY A 424 17.38 -18.38 -8.47
N ASN A 425 16.39 -19.22 -8.75
CA ASN A 425 15.08 -18.79 -9.25
C ASN A 425 13.90 -19.10 -8.30
N ARG A 426 14.20 -19.66 -7.12
CA ARG A 426 13.20 -19.95 -6.09
C ARG A 426 12.97 -18.72 -5.24
N ILE A 427 11.77 -18.18 -5.28
CA ILE A 427 11.38 -17.01 -4.49
C ILE A 427 10.40 -17.40 -3.39
N ASN A 428 10.38 -16.62 -2.32
CA ASN A 428 9.37 -16.75 -1.28
C ASN A 428 7.95 -16.53 -1.86
N ALA A 429 7.05 -17.49 -1.65
CA ALA A 429 5.68 -17.45 -2.16
C ALA A 429 4.67 -16.78 -1.19
N GLY A 430 5.11 -16.31 -0.01
CA GLY A 430 4.25 -15.65 0.97
C GLY A 430 3.29 -16.61 1.71
N ILE A 431 3.65 -17.89 1.80
CA ILE A 431 2.90 -18.93 2.51
C ILE A 431 3.88 -19.74 3.35
N TYR A 432 3.55 -19.93 4.63
CA TYR A 432 4.40 -20.61 5.60
C TYR A 432 3.58 -21.60 6.45
N ILE A 433 4.25 -22.59 7.02
CA ILE A 433 3.77 -23.38 8.16
C ILE A 433 4.85 -23.37 9.23
N LEU A 434 4.50 -22.96 10.44
CA LEU A 434 5.45 -22.70 11.53
C LEU A 434 4.99 -23.37 12.81
N ASN A 435 5.95 -23.88 13.59
CA ASN A 435 5.70 -24.34 14.95
C ASN A 435 5.58 -23.14 15.90
N PRO A 436 4.80 -23.25 17.00
CA PRO A 436 4.64 -22.20 18.01
C PRO A 436 5.95 -21.71 18.63
N SER A 437 7.02 -22.52 18.59
CA SER A 437 8.35 -22.12 19.04
C SER A 437 8.87 -20.84 18.38
N VAL A 438 8.46 -20.56 17.15
CA VAL A 438 8.87 -19.37 16.41
C VAL A 438 8.45 -18.08 17.13
N LEU A 439 7.34 -18.11 17.87
CA LEU A 439 6.80 -16.97 18.60
C LEU A 439 7.73 -16.51 19.74
N ARG A 440 8.63 -17.38 20.21
CA ARG A 440 9.67 -17.06 21.21
C ARG A 440 10.85 -16.29 20.61
N ARG A 441 10.98 -16.29 19.28
CA ARG A 441 12.02 -15.54 18.55
C ARG A 441 11.59 -14.12 18.18
N ILE A 442 10.33 -13.76 18.41
CA ILE A 442 9.73 -12.52 17.96
C ILE A 442 9.39 -11.66 19.17
N ASP A 443 9.97 -10.46 19.22
CA ASP A 443 9.59 -9.43 20.18
C ASP A 443 8.36 -8.67 19.68
N LEU A 444 7.54 -8.14 20.60
CA LEU A 444 6.39 -7.30 20.23
C LEU A 444 6.86 -5.87 19.88
N ARG A 445 7.50 -5.76 18.71
CA ARG A 445 8.00 -4.52 18.11
C ARG A 445 7.95 -4.66 16.58
N PRO A 446 8.19 -3.58 15.82
CA PRO A 446 8.41 -3.68 14.39
C PRO A 446 9.53 -4.68 14.06
N THR A 447 9.15 -5.78 13.42
CA THR A 447 10.05 -6.90 13.07
C THR A 447 9.63 -7.50 11.73
N SER A 448 10.59 -7.67 10.81
CA SER A 448 10.39 -8.41 9.56
C SER A 448 10.72 -9.89 9.75
N ILE A 449 9.79 -10.76 9.36
CA ILE A 449 10.00 -12.22 9.43
C ILE A 449 11.13 -12.64 8.48
N GLU A 450 11.26 -11.98 7.33
CA GLU A 450 12.24 -12.28 6.30
C GLU A 450 13.66 -11.82 6.67
N GLN A 451 13.77 -10.72 7.42
CA GLN A 451 15.07 -10.11 7.76
C GLN A 451 15.61 -10.51 9.12
N GLU A 452 14.75 -10.86 10.08
CA GLU A 452 15.16 -11.16 11.46
C GLU A 452 14.82 -12.61 11.84
N THR A 453 13.57 -13.04 11.67
CA THR A 453 13.11 -14.34 12.19
C THR A 453 13.61 -15.52 11.37
N PHE A 454 13.40 -15.53 10.04
CA PHE A 454 13.84 -16.63 9.18
C PHE A 454 15.37 -16.81 9.20
N PRO A 455 16.20 -15.76 9.13
CA PRO A 455 17.65 -15.92 9.28
C PRO A 455 18.05 -16.59 10.60
N ALA A 456 17.37 -16.29 11.70
CA ALA A 456 17.64 -16.96 12.98
C ALA A 456 17.31 -18.47 12.93
N ILE A 457 16.17 -18.86 12.35
CA ILE A 457 15.80 -20.29 12.20
C ILE A 457 16.76 -21.01 11.25
N VAL A 458 17.22 -20.33 10.18
CA VAL A 458 18.23 -20.87 9.24
C VAL A 458 19.56 -21.12 9.92
N ASN A 459 20.03 -20.19 10.76
CA ASN A 459 21.27 -20.34 11.52
C ASN A 459 21.23 -21.59 12.43
N ASP A 460 20.07 -21.87 13.03
CA ASP A 460 19.85 -23.07 13.84
C ASP A 460 19.59 -24.33 12.99
N GLY A 461 19.50 -24.19 11.67
CA GLY A 461 19.31 -25.29 10.72
C GLY A 461 17.90 -25.87 10.73
N GLN A 462 16.89 -25.12 11.18
CA GLN A 462 15.52 -25.59 11.41
C GLN A 462 14.49 -25.09 10.38
N LEU A 463 14.95 -24.54 9.24
CA LEU A 463 14.06 -23.98 8.22
C LEU A 463 14.17 -24.75 6.90
N HIS A 464 13.02 -25.19 6.40
CA HIS A 464 12.89 -25.89 5.12
C HIS A 464 12.11 -25.06 4.11
N SER A 465 12.28 -25.39 2.83
CA SER A 465 11.44 -24.89 1.75
C SER A 465 10.63 -26.01 1.10
N PHE A 466 9.45 -25.65 0.60
CA PHE A 466 8.53 -26.50 -0.13
C PHE A 466 8.25 -25.89 -1.50
N ASP A 467 8.63 -26.57 -2.58
CA ASP A 467 8.41 -26.09 -3.96
C ASP A 467 6.90 -26.18 -4.30
N LEU A 468 6.28 -25.03 -4.58
CA LEU A 468 4.89 -24.94 -5.03
C LEU A 468 4.76 -25.41 -6.48
N GLU A 469 3.87 -26.37 -6.69
CA GLU A 469 3.46 -26.80 -8.02
C GLU A 469 2.25 -25.98 -8.49
N GLY A 470 2.21 -25.64 -9.77
CA GLY A 470 1.07 -24.95 -10.37
C GLY A 470 1.20 -23.44 -10.38
N PHE A 471 0.07 -22.72 -10.39
CA PHE A 471 0.09 -21.26 -10.51
C PHE A 471 0.34 -20.57 -9.17
N TRP A 472 0.99 -19.40 -9.27
CA TRP A 472 1.18 -18.46 -8.18
C TRP A 472 1.17 -17.04 -8.72
N MET A 473 0.60 -16.11 -7.95
CA MET A 473 0.66 -14.69 -8.22
C MET A 473 0.51 -13.88 -6.93
N ASP A 474 1.41 -12.91 -6.74
CA ASP A 474 1.18 -11.75 -5.86
C ASP A 474 0.33 -10.72 -6.62
N VAL A 475 -0.91 -10.55 -6.19
CA VAL A 475 -1.86 -9.62 -6.80
C VAL A 475 -1.66 -8.22 -6.20
N GLY A 476 -0.50 -7.63 -6.47
CA GLY A 476 -0.07 -6.34 -5.94
C GLY A 476 -0.69 -5.12 -6.64
N GLN A 477 -0.89 -5.22 -7.95
CA GLN A 477 -1.22 -4.11 -8.86
C GLN A 477 -2.06 -4.62 -10.05
N PRO A 478 -2.72 -3.74 -10.84
CA PRO A 478 -3.65 -4.17 -11.88
C PRO A 478 -3.07 -5.10 -12.95
N LYS A 479 -1.82 -4.87 -13.36
CA LYS A 479 -1.14 -5.75 -14.33
C LYS A 479 -1.01 -7.18 -13.80
N ASP A 480 -0.68 -7.31 -12.52
CA ASP A 480 -0.51 -8.61 -11.85
C ASP A 480 -1.86 -9.24 -11.57
N PHE A 481 -2.90 -8.44 -11.27
CA PHE A 481 -4.28 -8.90 -11.17
C PHE A 481 -4.77 -9.58 -12.46
N ILE A 482 -4.56 -8.93 -13.61
CA ILE A 482 -4.94 -9.50 -14.91
C ILE A 482 -4.09 -10.74 -15.22
N SER A 483 -2.78 -10.70 -14.97
CA SER A 483 -1.87 -11.81 -15.23
C SER A 483 -2.19 -13.03 -14.35
N GLY A 484 -2.42 -12.79 -13.06
CA GLY A 484 -2.92 -13.77 -12.11
C GLY A 484 -4.24 -14.38 -12.55
N THR A 485 -5.18 -13.57 -13.04
CA THR A 485 -6.45 -14.08 -13.57
C THR A 485 -6.21 -15.05 -14.72
N CYS A 486 -5.31 -14.74 -15.66
CA CYS A 486 -4.96 -15.64 -16.76
C CYS A 486 -4.38 -16.97 -16.24
N LEU A 487 -3.48 -16.90 -15.26
CA LEU A 487 -2.85 -18.07 -14.66
C LEU A 487 -3.85 -18.94 -13.90
N TYR A 488 -4.77 -18.32 -13.15
CA TYR A 488 -5.85 -19.01 -12.44
C TYR A 488 -6.82 -19.70 -13.40
N LEU A 489 -7.28 -19.02 -14.46
CA LEU A 489 -8.16 -19.65 -15.44
C LEU A 489 -7.46 -20.82 -16.18
N SER A 490 -6.16 -20.70 -16.39
CA SER A 490 -5.34 -21.79 -16.95
C SER A 490 -5.20 -22.96 -15.99
N SER A 491 -5.09 -22.72 -14.67
CA SER A 491 -5.07 -23.80 -13.69
C SER A 491 -6.40 -24.53 -13.60
N LEU A 492 -7.52 -23.81 -13.64
CA LEU A 492 -8.85 -24.41 -13.72
C LEU A 492 -8.99 -25.35 -14.92
N THR A 493 -8.41 -24.97 -16.07
CA THR A 493 -8.41 -25.80 -17.28
C THR A 493 -7.60 -27.09 -17.07
N ARG A 494 -6.39 -26.98 -16.53
CA ARG A 494 -5.54 -28.15 -16.22
C ARG A 494 -6.22 -29.11 -15.25
N GLN A 495 -6.99 -28.58 -14.30
CA GLN A 495 -7.74 -29.34 -13.31
C GLN A 495 -9.06 -29.91 -13.85
N GLY A 496 -9.45 -29.60 -15.09
CA GLY A 496 -10.74 -30.03 -15.67
C GLY A 496 -11.95 -29.43 -14.94
N SER A 497 -11.80 -28.21 -14.39
CA SER A 497 -12.83 -27.57 -13.56
C SER A 497 -14.09 -27.23 -14.36
N LYS A 498 -15.24 -27.48 -13.75
CA LYS A 498 -16.57 -27.11 -14.28
C LYS A 498 -16.93 -25.63 -14.07
N LEU A 499 -16.06 -24.85 -13.42
CA LEU A 499 -16.26 -23.43 -13.21
C LEU A 499 -16.07 -22.60 -14.49
N LEU A 500 -15.31 -23.12 -15.46
CA LEU A 500 -15.13 -22.47 -16.74
C LEU A 500 -16.37 -22.63 -17.60
N THR A 501 -16.74 -21.56 -18.30
CA THR A 501 -17.81 -21.60 -19.28
C THR A 501 -17.43 -22.56 -20.42
N PRO A 502 -18.32 -23.48 -20.83
CA PRO A 502 -18.00 -24.44 -21.88
C PRO A 502 -17.60 -23.75 -23.19
N ALA A 503 -16.56 -24.28 -23.85
CA ALA A 503 -16.13 -23.77 -25.16
C ALA A 503 -17.17 -23.98 -26.28
N SER A 504 -18.21 -24.78 -26.02
CA SER A 504 -19.36 -24.97 -26.91
C SER A 504 -20.33 -23.79 -26.92
N GLU A 505 -20.25 -22.89 -25.94
CA GLU A 505 -21.10 -21.69 -25.90
C GLU A 505 -20.78 -20.77 -27.10
N PRO A 506 -21.78 -20.26 -27.83
CA PRO A 506 -21.59 -19.57 -29.11
C PRO A 506 -20.83 -18.25 -29.00
N PHE A 507 -20.80 -17.65 -27.81
CA PHE A 507 -20.08 -16.40 -27.52
C PHE A 507 -18.64 -16.62 -27.02
N VAL A 508 -18.25 -17.85 -26.68
CA VAL A 508 -16.89 -18.17 -26.23
C VAL A 508 -16.00 -18.34 -27.46
N HIS A 509 -14.99 -17.48 -27.58
CA HIS A 509 -14.11 -17.43 -28.75
C HIS A 509 -12.66 -17.72 -28.38
N GLY A 510 -12.43 -18.94 -27.88
CA GLY A 510 -11.11 -19.50 -27.58
C GLY A 510 -10.59 -19.18 -26.17
N GLY A 511 -9.75 -20.09 -25.66
CA GLY A 511 -9.14 -20.04 -24.34
C GLY A 511 -10.13 -20.10 -23.18
N ASN A 512 -9.74 -19.54 -22.04
CA ASN A 512 -10.42 -19.78 -20.77
C ASN A 512 -11.34 -18.61 -20.43
N VAL A 513 -12.60 -18.89 -20.13
CA VAL A 513 -13.61 -17.89 -19.78
C VAL A 513 -14.37 -18.36 -18.55
N LEU A 514 -14.57 -17.46 -17.58
CA LEU A 514 -15.35 -17.71 -16.38
C LEU A 514 -16.44 -16.63 -16.28
N ILE A 515 -17.70 -17.06 -16.35
CA ILE A 515 -18.86 -16.19 -16.32
C ILE A 515 -19.73 -16.60 -15.15
N ASP A 516 -20.11 -15.63 -14.31
CA ASP A 516 -21.09 -15.86 -13.27
C ASP A 516 -22.46 -16.21 -13.89
N PRO A 517 -23.20 -17.20 -13.37
CA PRO A 517 -24.49 -17.61 -13.92
C PRO A 517 -25.55 -16.50 -14.00
N SER A 518 -25.44 -15.45 -13.19
CA SER A 518 -26.37 -14.31 -13.22
C SER A 518 -26.05 -13.28 -14.31
N ALA A 519 -24.90 -13.37 -14.97
CA ALA A 519 -24.52 -12.47 -16.05
C ALA A 519 -25.37 -12.71 -17.31
N LYS A 520 -25.62 -11.64 -18.07
CA LYS A 520 -26.40 -11.68 -19.31
C LYS A 520 -25.51 -11.32 -20.49
N ILE A 521 -25.48 -12.19 -21.49
CA ILE A 521 -24.62 -12.04 -22.68
C ILE A 521 -25.48 -11.80 -23.92
N GLY A 522 -25.20 -10.71 -24.62
CA GLY A 522 -25.84 -10.34 -25.89
C GLY A 522 -25.45 -11.25 -27.06
N LYS A 523 -26.14 -11.08 -28.19
CA LYS A 523 -25.93 -11.85 -29.41
C LYS A 523 -24.64 -11.43 -30.10
N GLY A 524 -23.97 -12.39 -30.76
CA GLY A 524 -22.79 -12.12 -31.58
C GLY A 524 -21.53 -11.67 -30.82
N CYS A 525 -21.50 -11.84 -29.49
CA CYS A 525 -20.34 -11.55 -28.68
C CYS A 525 -19.15 -12.46 -29.02
N ARG A 526 -17.93 -11.98 -28.78
CA ARG A 526 -16.71 -12.81 -28.79
C ARG A 526 -15.95 -12.60 -27.48
N ILE A 527 -16.00 -13.59 -26.61
CA ILE A 527 -15.45 -13.53 -25.27
C ILE A 527 -14.32 -14.55 -25.16
N GLY A 528 -13.14 -14.05 -24.79
CA GLY A 528 -11.94 -14.87 -24.62
C GLY A 528 -10.79 -14.46 -25.55
N PRO A 529 -9.58 -14.99 -25.29
CA PRO A 529 -9.21 -15.81 -24.13
C PRO A 529 -9.04 -14.99 -22.84
N ASN A 530 -9.09 -15.69 -21.69
CA ASN A 530 -8.77 -15.19 -20.34
C ASN A 530 -9.67 -14.06 -19.86
N VAL A 531 -10.97 -14.32 -19.79
CA VAL A 531 -11.97 -13.32 -19.35
C VAL A 531 -12.70 -13.81 -18.12
N THR A 532 -12.90 -12.92 -17.14
CA THR A 532 -13.84 -13.13 -16.04
C THR A 532 -14.97 -12.12 -16.10
N ILE A 533 -16.21 -12.59 -15.92
CA ILE A 533 -17.42 -11.78 -15.91
C ILE A 533 -18.16 -12.04 -14.61
N GLY A 534 -18.26 -11.02 -13.77
CA GLY A 534 -18.83 -11.09 -12.43
C GLY A 534 -20.37 -11.15 -12.39
N PRO A 535 -20.92 -11.31 -11.18
CA PRO A 535 -22.36 -11.33 -10.95
C PRO A 535 -23.10 -10.12 -11.51
N ASN A 536 -24.30 -10.35 -12.06
CA ASN A 536 -25.22 -9.35 -12.61
C ASN A 536 -24.64 -8.45 -13.70
N VAL A 537 -23.51 -8.83 -14.30
CA VAL A 537 -22.94 -8.07 -15.43
C VAL A 537 -23.83 -8.23 -16.65
N VAL A 538 -24.00 -7.14 -17.40
CA VAL A 538 -24.74 -7.14 -18.68
C VAL A 538 -23.79 -6.79 -19.81
N ILE A 539 -23.63 -7.72 -20.75
CA ILE A 539 -22.85 -7.56 -21.97
C ILE A 539 -23.81 -7.37 -23.14
N GLY A 540 -23.68 -6.25 -23.85
CA GLY A 540 -24.48 -5.90 -25.04
C GLY A 540 -24.10 -6.71 -26.27
N ASP A 541 -24.83 -6.48 -27.36
CA ASP A 541 -24.65 -7.25 -28.60
C ASP A 541 -23.30 -6.94 -29.28
N GLY A 542 -22.67 -7.95 -29.85
CA GLY A 542 -21.43 -7.79 -30.62
C GLY A 542 -20.21 -7.36 -29.83
N VAL A 543 -20.28 -7.34 -28.49
CA VAL A 543 -19.15 -6.98 -27.61
C VAL A 543 -18.01 -7.98 -27.77
N ARG A 544 -16.80 -7.48 -27.65
CA ARG A 544 -15.59 -8.29 -27.65
C ARG A 544 -14.80 -8.08 -26.35
N LEU A 545 -14.41 -9.18 -25.71
CA LEU A 545 -13.67 -9.18 -24.44
C LEU A 545 -12.46 -10.10 -24.55
N GLN A 546 -11.28 -9.63 -24.14
CA GLN A 546 -10.06 -10.44 -24.14
C GLN A 546 -9.14 -10.05 -22.98
N ARG A 547 -8.61 -11.03 -22.24
CA ARG A 547 -7.62 -10.79 -21.17
C ARG A 547 -8.11 -9.71 -20.19
N CYS A 548 -9.35 -9.78 -19.75
CA CYS A 548 -9.97 -8.71 -18.96
C CYS A 548 -10.87 -9.24 -17.85
N VAL A 549 -11.16 -8.36 -16.89
CA VAL A 549 -11.99 -8.64 -15.73
C VAL A 549 -13.14 -7.65 -15.71
N ILE A 550 -14.38 -8.13 -15.66
CA ILE A 550 -15.58 -7.29 -15.52
C ILE A 550 -16.20 -7.58 -14.16
N LEU A 551 -16.11 -6.62 -13.22
CA LEU A 551 -16.61 -6.78 -11.87
C LEU A 551 -18.13 -6.62 -11.79
N LYS A 552 -18.72 -7.06 -10.67
CA LYS A 552 -20.16 -7.20 -10.49
C LYS A 552 -20.95 -5.91 -10.79
N ASN A 553 -22.18 -6.10 -11.27
CA ASN A 553 -23.16 -5.07 -11.61
C ASN A 553 -22.77 -4.11 -12.74
N SER A 554 -21.65 -4.36 -13.43
CA SER A 554 -21.20 -3.51 -14.52
C SER A 554 -21.88 -3.84 -15.85
N LYS A 555 -21.83 -2.90 -16.78
CA LYS A 555 -22.45 -3.00 -18.11
C LYS A 555 -21.43 -2.68 -19.18
N VAL A 556 -21.33 -3.52 -20.20
CA VAL A 556 -20.55 -3.23 -21.41
C VAL A 556 -21.53 -3.18 -22.56
N LYS A 557 -21.78 -1.99 -23.12
CA LYS A 557 -22.79 -1.79 -24.16
C LYS A 557 -22.31 -2.28 -25.54
N ASP A 558 -23.25 -2.34 -26.46
CA ASP A 558 -23.10 -2.95 -27.79
C ASP A 558 -21.81 -2.55 -28.50
N HIS A 559 -21.17 -3.54 -29.13
CA HIS A 559 -20.00 -3.41 -29.99
C HIS A 559 -18.73 -2.84 -29.32
N ALA A 560 -18.70 -2.69 -28.00
CA ALA A 560 -17.51 -2.28 -27.28
C ALA A 560 -16.40 -3.35 -27.33
N TRP A 561 -15.15 -2.89 -27.19
CA TRP A 561 -13.94 -3.72 -27.10
C TRP A 561 -13.23 -3.47 -25.77
N VAL A 562 -13.04 -4.51 -24.97
CA VAL A 562 -12.27 -4.43 -23.72
C VAL A 562 -11.14 -5.46 -23.78
N LYS A 563 -9.90 -4.99 -23.69
CA LYS A 563 -8.72 -5.85 -23.77
C LYS A 563 -7.68 -5.50 -22.73
N SER A 564 -7.18 -6.48 -21.98
CA SER A 564 -6.13 -6.23 -20.98
C SER A 564 -6.52 -5.13 -19.99
N SER A 565 -7.76 -5.18 -19.48
CA SER A 565 -8.32 -4.11 -18.63
C SER A 565 -9.20 -4.68 -17.52
N ILE A 566 -9.48 -3.85 -16.52
CA ILE A 566 -10.40 -4.17 -15.42
C ILE A 566 -11.52 -3.14 -15.44
N VAL A 567 -12.75 -3.60 -15.63
CA VAL A 567 -13.96 -2.77 -15.48
C VAL A 567 -14.42 -2.94 -14.03
N GLY A 568 -14.26 -1.89 -13.23
CA GLY A 568 -14.65 -1.83 -11.82
C GLY A 568 -16.14 -2.03 -11.59
N TRP A 569 -16.54 -2.08 -10.31
CA TRP A 569 -17.93 -2.29 -9.91
C TRP A 569 -18.87 -1.23 -10.47
N ASN A 570 -20.14 -1.60 -10.66
CA ASN A 570 -21.24 -0.70 -11.04
C ASN A 570 -20.93 0.22 -12.24
N SER A 571 -19.96 -0.14 -13.07
CA SER A 571 -19.43 0.72 -14.12
C SER A 571 -20.13 0.45 -15.45
N SER A 572 -20.14 1.45 -16.34
CA SER A 572 -20.71 1.34 -17.68
C SER A 572 -19.68 1.69 -18.74
N VAL A 573 -19.45 0.78 -19.69
CA VAL A 573 -18.67 1.02 -20.90
C VAL A 573 -19.62 1.29 -22.06
N GLY A 574 -19.46 2.45 -22.73
CA GLY A 574 -20.32 2.91 -23.81
C GLY A 574 -20.30 2.05 -25.07
N LYS A 575 -21.26 2.27 -25.97
CA LYS A 575 -21.31 1.59 -27.27
C LYS A 575 -20.08 1.93 -28.09
N TRP A 576 -19.51 0.95 -28.80
CA TRP A 576 -18.30 1.15 -29.60
C TRP A 576 -17.08 1.70 -28.83
N ALA A 577 -17.14 1.77 -27.49
CA ALA A 577 -16.01 2.22 -26.69
C ALA A 577 -14.91 1.16 -26.66
N ARG A 578 -13.68 1.61 -26.43
CA ARG A 578 -12.48 0.76 -26.47
C ARG A 578 -11.60 1.00 -25.26
N LEU A 579 -11.37 -0.05 -24.46
CA LEU A 579 -10.48 -0.02 -23.30
C LEU A 579 -9.30 -0.96 -23.52
N GLU A 580 -8.07 -0.44 -23.42
CA GLU A 580 -6.84 -1.21 -23.64
C GLU A 580 -5.71 -0.87 -22.66
N ASN A 581 -4.62 -1.64 -22.72
CA ASN A 581 -3.33 -1.35 -22.07
C ASN A 581 -3.38 -1.13 -20.55
N VAL A 582 -4.07 -2.02 -19.84
CA VAL A 582 -4.20 -1.98 -18.37
C VAL A 582 -5.02 -0.78 -17.91
N THR A 583 -6.03 -0.37 -18.70
CA THR A 583 -7.09 0.51 -18.20
C THR A 583 -7.83 -0.15 -17.03
N VAL A 584 -8.02 0.59 -15.95
CA VAL A 584 -8.75 0.18 -14.75
C VAL A 584 -9.80 1.22 -14.43
N LEU A 585 -11.06 0.81 -14.39
CA LEU A 585 -12.14 1.65 -13.89
C LEU A 585 -12.33 1.38 -12.39
N GLY A 586 -12.50 2.43 -11.60
CA GLY A 586 -12.97 2.35 -10.21
C GLY A 586 -14.44 1.97 -10.12
N ASP A 587 -15.03 2.12 -8.94
CA ASP A 587 -16.47 1.91 -8.76
C ASP A 587 -17.30 3.01 -9.45
N ASP A 588 -18.41 2.63 -10.06
CA ASP A 588 -19.41 3.56 -10.63
C ASP A 588 -18.81 4.53 -11.66
N VAL A 589 -17.98 4.02 -12.57
CA VAL A 589 -17.39 4.80 -13.67
C VAL A 589 -18.21 4.63 -14.94
N SER A 590 -18.47 5.73 -15.65
CA SER A 590 -19.20 5.76 -16.91
C SER A 590 -18.32 6.24 -18.06
N VAL A 591 -17.95 5.33 -18.96
CA VAL A 591 -17.29 5.66 -20.24
C VAL A 591 -18.36 5.91 -21.30
N GLY A 592 -18.26 7.04 -21.99
CA GLY A 592 -19.16 7.43 -23.09
C GLY A 592 -19.08 6.48 -24.29
N ASP A 593 -20.06 6.60 -25.18
CA ASP A 593 -20.05 5.87 -26.45
C ASP A 593 -18.90 6.39 -27.34
N GLU A 594 -18.30 5.50 -28.13
CA GLU A 594 -17.20 5.79 -29.09
C GLU A 594 -15.90 6.32 -28.45
N ILE A 595 -15.76 6.19 -27.13
CA ILE A 595 -14.56 6.64 -26.40
C ILE A 595 -13.48 5.57 -26.38
N TYR A 596 -12.25 5.98 -26.67
CA TYR A 596 -11.03 5.20 -26.49
C TYR A 596 -10.34 5.53 -25.16
N VAL A 597 -9.95 4.51 -24.39
CA VAL A 597 -9.21 4.65 -23.13
C VAL A 597 -8.00 3.72 -23.11
N ASN A 598 -6.81 4.32 -23.14
CA ASN A 598 -5.53 3.64 -23.26
C ASN A 598 -4.71 3.72 -21.96
N GLY A 599 -4.74 2.68 -21.13
CA GLY A 599 -4.02 2.62 -19.86
C GLY A 599 -4.49 3.62 -18.82
N GLY A 600 -5.76 4.00 -18.86
CA GLY A 600 -6.35 4.94 -17.90
C GLY A 600 -6.62 4.29 -16.54
N SER A 601 -6.19 4.95 -15.46
CA SER A 601 -6.56 4.59 -14.08
C SER A 601 -7.65 5.55 -13.61
N VAL A 602 -8.91 5.13 -13.69
CA VAL A 602 -10.07 6.01 -13.53
C VAL A 602 -10.62 5.90 -12.12
N LEU A 603 -10.60 6.98 -11.36
CA LEU A 603 -11.09 7.00 -9.98
C LEU A 603 -12.61 6.73 -9.92
N PRO A 604 -13.13 6.29 -8.76
CA PRO A 604 -14.56 6.04 -8.61
C PRO A 604 -15.45 7.26 -8.92
N HIS A 605 -16.68 7.00 -9.37
CA HIS A 605 -17.73 7.99 -9.63
C HIS A 605 -17.37 9.00 -10.73
N LYS A 606 -16.66 8.55 -11.77
CA LYS A 606 -16.21 9.41 -12.87
C LYS A 606 -16.92 9.12 -14.18
N SER A 607 -17.01 10.15 -15.01
CA SER A 607 -17.53 10.03 -16.37
C SER A 607 -16.48 10.47 -17.38
N ILE A 608 -16.14 9.58 -18.31
CA ILE A 608 -15.20 9.85 -19.40
C ILE A 608 -16.00 10.12 -20.66
N LYS A 609 -15.84 11.34 -21.20
CA LYS A 609 -16.52 11.82 -22.41
C LYS A 609 -15.58 12.16 -23.55
N GLN A 610 -14.28 11.97 -23.35
CA GLN A 610 -13.23 12.26 -24.33
C GLN A 610 -12.22 11.12 -24.32
N ASN A 611 -11.52 10.95 -25.43
CA ASN A 611 -10.49 9.92 -25.55
C ASN A 611 -9.35 10.16 -24.56
N VAL A 612 -8.77 9.07 -24.10
CA VAL A 612 -7.61 9.03 -23.23
C VAL A 612 -6.55 8.26 -24.00
N ASP A 613 -5.74 9.00 -24.77
CA ASP A 613 -4.80 8.41 -25.71
C ASP A 613 -3.51 7.93 -25.05
N THR A 614 -3.19 8.43 -23.86
CA THR A 614 -2.00 8.09 -23.08
C THR A 614 -2.35 7.61 -21.66
N PRO A 615 -1.56 6.68 -21.10
CA PRO A 615 -1.76 6.23 -19.73
C PRO A 615 -1.74 7.41 -18.75
N SER A 616 -2.79 7.51 -17.95
CA SER A 616 -3.00 8.64 -17.03
C SER A 616 -3.94 8.24 -15.90
N ILE A 617 -3.86 8.95 -14.78
CA ILE A 617 -4.83 8.85 -13.69
C ILE A 617 -5.94 9.87 -13.96
N ILE A 618 -7.19 9.41 -13.97
CA ILE A 618 -8.36 10.24 -14.28
C ILE A 618 -9.13 10.43 -12.99
N MET A 619 -9.03 11.67 -12.47
CA MET A 619 -9.44 11.99 -11.10
C MET A 619 -10.87 12.37 -10.90
#